data_AF-A0A7V2SRT3-F1
#
_entry.id   AF-A0A7V2SRT3-F1
#
_cell.length_a   1.000
_cell.length_b   1.000
_cell.length_c   1.000
_cell.angle_alpha   90.00
_cell.angle_beta   90.00
_cell.angle_gamma   90.00
#
_symmetry.space_group_name_H-M   'P 1'
#
loop_
_entity.id
_entity.type
_entity.pdbx_description
1 polymer ?
#
loop_
_entity_poly.entity_id
_entity_poly.type
_entity_poly.pdbx_seq_one_letter_code
_entity_poly.pdbx_strand_id
1 'polypeptide(L)' 'ALYRKVKKELNISPSNYIQKIRLEIAKQLLDKKSITVSEIAYASGFESLSYFSKSFKNKYGHKPSSISANSH' A
#
# COMPACT_ATOMS: atom_id res chain seq x y z
N ALA A 1 13.87 22.79 0.63
CA ALA A 1 13.01 23.46 1.64
C ALA A 1 11.76 22.64 2.00
N LEU A 2 11.02 22.09 1.02
CA LEU A 2 9.76 21.35 1.25
C LEU A 2 9.93 20.08 2.12
N TYR A 3 11.00 19.32 1.89
CA TYR A 3 11.33 18.08 2.61
C TYR A 3 11.42 18.25 4.14
N ARG A 4 11.90 19.41 4.60
CA ARG A 4 12.09 19.71 6.03
C ARG A 4 10.80 20.11 6.74
N LYS A 5 9.88 20.77 6.03
CA LYS A 5 8.57 21.19 6.58
C LYS A 5 7.66 19.97 6.79
N VAL A 6 7.60 19.07 5.81
CA VAL A 6 6.80 17.82 5.87
C VAL A 6 7.26 16.93 7.04
N LYS A 7 8.59 16.80 7.25
CA LYS A 7 9.14 16.00 8.35
C LYS A 7 8.82 16.58 9.75
N LYS A 8 8.72 17.91 9.86
CA LYS A 8 8.52 18.60 11.15
C LYS A 8 7.05 18.58 11.61
N GLU A 9 6.10 18.53 10.67
CA GLU A 9 4.66 18.56 11.02
C GLU A 9 4.01 17.19 11.08
N LEU A 10 4.51 16.19 10.35
CA LEU A 10 3.83 14.89 10.24
C LEU A 10 4.45 13.78 11.11
N ASN A 11 5.57 14.04 11.79
CA ASN A 11 6.33 13.06 12.60
C ASN A 11 6.65 11.74 11.86
N ILE A 12 6.52 11.72 10.54
CA ILE A 12 6.76 10.59 9.65
C ILE A 12 7.68 11.04 8.52
N SER A 13 8.53 10.13 8.06
CA SER A 13 9.32 10.34 6.85
C SER A 13 8.37 10.56 5.65
N PRO A 14 8.72 11.45 4.69
CA PRO A 14 7.99 11.57 3.42
C PRO A 14 7.78 10.22 2.72
N SER A 15 8.76 9.31 2.79
CA SER A 15 8.64 7.95 2.25
C SER A 15 7.53 7.14 2.91
N ASN A 16 7.35 7.29 4.24
CA ASN A 16 6.28 6.62 4.97
C ASN A 16 4.90 7.21 4.63
N TYR A 17 4.85 8.52 4.39
CA TYR A 17 3.62 9.17 3.95
C TYR A 17 3.19 8.70 2.55
N ILE A 18 4.13 8.64 1.61
CA ILE A 18 3.88 8.07 0.26
C ILE A 18 3.44 6.62 0.38
N GLN A 19 4.14 5.81 1.18
CA GLN A 19 3.77 4.42 1.41
C GLN A 19 2.33 4.30 1.96
N LYS A 20 1.93 5.16 2.90
CA LYS A 20 0.57 5.18 3.44
C LYS A 20 -0.47 5.45 2.34
N ILE A 21 -0.24 6.45 1.48
CA ILE A 21 -1.13 6.75 0.35
C ILE A 21 -1.24 5.55 -0.60
N ARG A 22 -0.11 4.94 -0.97
CA ARG A 22 -0.10 3.75 -1.83
C ARG A 22 -0.92 2.61 -1.23
N LEU A 23 -0.79 2.37 0.09
CA LEU A 23 -1.57 1.35 0.80
C LEU A 23 -3.07 1.65 0.84
N GLU A 24 -3.46 2.92 0.97
CA GLU A 24 -4.87 3.34 0.94
C GLU A 24 -5.49 3.11 -0.44
N ILE A 25 -4.77 3.43 -1.52
CA ILE A 25 -5.20 3.14 -2.90
C ILE A 25 -5.33 1.62 -3.09
N ALA A 26 -4.34 0.84 -2.65
CA ALA A 26 -4.38 -0.61 -2.76
C ALA A 26 -5.60 -1.22 -2.05
N LYS A 27 -5.98 -0.68 -0.88
CA LYS A 27 -7.18 -1.11 -0.16
C LYS A 27 -8.46 -0.84 -0.97
N GLN A 28 -8.59 0.34 -1.56
CA GLN A 28 -9.75 0.67 -2.40
C GLN A 28 -9.84 -0.23 -3.65
N LEU A 29 -8.70 -0.63 -4.20
CA LEU A 29 -8.63 -1.54 -5.32
C LEU A 29 -8.94 -2.99 -4.93
N LEU A 30 -8.58 -3.43 -3.71
CA LEU A 30 -8.93 -4.76 -3.19
C LEU A 30 -10.44 -4.95 -3.01
N ASP A 31 -11.18 -3.88 -2.72
CA ASP A 31 -12.64 -3.92 -2.63
C ASP A 31 -13.28 -4.18 -4.01
N LYS A 32 -12.58 -3.83 -5.11
CA LYS A 32 -12.98 -4.10 -6.48
C LYS A 32 -12.41 -5.46 -6.90
N LYS A 33 -13.20 -6.54 -6.70
CA LYS A 33 -12.83 -7.96 -6.93
C LYS A 33 -12.43 -8.37 -8.37
N SER A 34 -12.05 -7.43 -9.22
CA SER A 34 -11.79 -7.65 -10.65
C SER A 34 -10.31 -7.77 -11.02
N ILE A 35 -9.39 -7.55 -10.08
CA ILE A 35 -7.93 -7.55 -10.34
C ILE A 35 -7.18 -8.33 -9.26
N THR A 36 -6.04 -8.92 -9.66
CA THR A 36 -5.18 -9.74 -8.80
C THR A 36 -4.39 -8.89 -7.82
N VAL A 37 -3.90 -9.51 -6.74
CA VAL A 37 -3.04 -8.85 -5.74
C VAL A 37 -1.80 -8.23 -6.39
N SER A 38 -1.23 -8.87 -7.41
CA SER A 38 -0.08 -8.38 -8.17
C SER A 38 -0.42 -7.09 -8.92
N GLU A 39 -1.53 -7.07 -9.66
CA GLU A 39 -1.99 -5.89 -10.39
C GLU A 39 -2.30 -4.74 -9.43
N ILE A 40 -2.90 -5.02 -8.28
CA ILE A 40 -3.17 -4.03 -7.23
C ILE A 40 -1.86 -3.43 -6.70
N ALA A 41 -0.83 -4.24 -6.47
CA ALA A 41 0.47 -3.75 -6.01
C ALA A 41 1.06 -2.75 -7.02
N TYR A 42 1.06 -3.08 -8.31
CA TYR A 42 1.60 -2.21 -9.35
C TYR A 42 0.73 -0.97 -9.57
N ALA A 43 -0.60 -1.11 -9.61
CA ALA A 43 -1.55 -0.01 -9.78
C ALA A 43 -1.52 0.99 -8.62
N SER A 44 -1.20 0.53 -7.42
CA SER A 44 -1.00 1.40 -6.25
C SER A 44 0.42 1.99 -6.16
N GLY A 45 1.30 1.69 -7.12
CA GLY A 45 2.64 2.28 -7.22
C GLY A 45 3.73 1.55 -6.44
N PHE A 46 3.55 0.28 -6.09
CA PHE A 46 4.64 -0.55 -5.56
C PHE A 46 5.43 -1.18 -6.71
N GLU A 47 6.76 -1.17 -6.57
CA GLU A 47 7.68 -1.81 -7.52
C GLU A 47 7.88 -3.31 -7.23
N SER A 48 7.47 -3.77 -6.05
CA SER A 48 7.64 -5.16 -5.61
C SER A 48 6.44 -5.66 -4.83
N LEU A 49 5.91 -6.81 -5.25
CA LEU A 49 4.83 -7.52 -4.59
C LEU A 49 5.18 -7.94 -3.16
N SER A 50 6.42 -8.35 -2.92
CA SER A 50 6.91 -8.76 -1.60
C SER A 50 6.93 -7.58 -0.63
N TYR A 51 7.41 -6.41 -1.09
CA TYR A 51 7.40 -5.20 -0.29
C TYR A 51 5.98 -4.71 -0.01
N PHE A 52 5.12 -4.71 -1.04
CA PHE A 52 3.70 -4.42 -0.89
C PHE A 52 3.04 -5.31 0.17
N SER A 53 3.18 -6.63 0.04
CA SER A 53 2.55 -7.59 0.94
C SER A 53 2.99 -7.42 2.39
N LYS A 54 4.29 -7.16 2.61
CA LYS A 54 4.83 -6.88 3.94
C LYS A 54 4.27 -5.58 4.51
N SER A 55 4.29 -4.50 3.73
CA SER A 55 3.79 -3.19 4.17
C SER A 55 2.28 -3.20 4.42
N PHE A 56 1.52 -3.89 3.58
CA PHE A 56 0.07 -4.06 3.74
C PHE A 56 -0.25 -4.83 5.01
N LYS A 57 0.42 -5.97 5.25
CA LYS A 57 0.28 -6.73 6.49
C LYS A 57 0.66 -5.91 7.72
N ASN A 58 1.74 -5.14 7.66
CA ASN A 58 2.16 -4.28 8.77
C ASN A 58 1.13 -3.20 9.09
N LYS A 59 0.45 -2.65 8.08
CA LYS A 59 -0.53 -1.58 8.24
C LYS A 59 -1.92 -2.08 8.67
N TYR A 60 -2.37 -3.21 8.11
CA TYR A 60 -3.75 -3.69 8.26
C TYR A 60 -3.86 -4.99 9.06
N GLY A 61 -2.75 -5.62 9.43
CA GLY A 61 -2.70 -6.84 10.25
C GLY A 61 -2.89 -8.15 9.48
N HIS A 62 -3.23 -8.10 8.19
CA HIS A 62 -3.51 -9.27 7.36
C HIS A 62 -2.93 -9.08 5.95
N LYS A 63 -2.74 -10.19 5.22
CA LYS A 63 -2.20 -10.15 3.86
C LYS A 63 -3.28 -9.62 2.89
N PRO A 64 -2.89 -8.91 1.82
CA PRO A 64 -3.84 -8.45 0.81
C PRO A 64 -4.57 -9.62 0.12
N SER A 65 -3.93 -10.78 0.00
CA SER A 65 -4.54 -12.03 -0.50
C SER A 65 -5.70 -12.54 0.36
N SER A 66 -5.79 -12.15 1.63
CA SER A 66 -6.92 -12.52 2.50
C SER A 66 -8.19 -11.75 2.16
N ILE A 67 -8.08 -10.61 1.46
CA ILE A 67 -9.22 -9.79 1.02
C ILE A 67 -9.64 -10.18 -0.41
N SER A 68 -8.67 -10.43 -1.29
CA SER A 68 -8.96 -10.84 -2.67
C SER A 68 -9.36 -12.32 -2.72
N ALA A 69 -10.66 -12.60 -2.83
CA ALA A 69 -11.21 -13.95 -2.89
C ALA A 69 -10.88 -14.75 -4.17
N ASN A 70 -9.96 -14.29 -5.02
CA ASN A 70 -9.46 -15.03 -6.18
C ASN A 70 -8.03 -15.50 -5.91
N SER A 71 -7.89 -16.49 -5.02
CA SER A 71 -6.73 -17.37 -5.05
C SER A 71 -7.10 -18.50 -6.00
N HIS A 72 -6.60 -18.45 -7.23
CA HIS A 72 -6.56 -19.62 -8.11
C HIS A 72 -5.58 -20.65 -7.57
#